data_AF-A0A133XGE5-F1
#
_entry.id   AF-A0A133XGE5-F1
#
_cell.length_a   1.000
_cell.length_b   1.000
_cell.length_c   1.000
_cell.angle_alpha   90.00
_cell.angle_beta   90.00
_cell.angle_gamma   90.00
#
_symmetry.space_group_name_H-M   'P 1'
#
loop_
_entity.id
_entity.type
_entity.pdbx_description
1 polymer ?
#
loop_
_entity_poly.entity_id
_entity_poly.type
_entity_poly.pdbx_seq_one_letter_code
_entity_poly.pdbx_strand_id
1 'polypeptide(L)'
;MAFFSIYRNHSGSAASYLADRNAGAHDAPPPAIPSKEIMTSPCSAKRLSQLLCALTLGLASQFALAATEWQLNPAGNGLGGASRLSALDVGGVGYVQILPSSTDPTGFNFIEHGAYQALQSDKSTPFGAQDLTITYTVMGHGSLLNPFALSFTSGSINLYADRNFDFASTTGSYGADNGNRIASFSVFGGGLNANGMVSVQANAVAGSVLAGYLFAADGSDLAKRNNVLMNLGVFNQQTTPDSLLVAEVVCGMAGSTGAGCNGTPFVNTPFAYTVKDGGYATISAVPEPEMVSMLLAGLGLISVVARRRRAVV
;
A
#
# COMPACT_ATOMS: atom_id res chain seq x y z
N MET A 1 14.92 -6.57 -2.88
CA MET A 1 16.32 -6.14 -2.65
C MET A 1 16.67 -4.82 -3.37
N ALA A 2 15.72 -4.13 -4.03
CA ALA A 2 15.95 -2.85 -4.73
C ALA A 2 16.08 -1.64 -3.79
N PHE A 3 15.23 -1.51 -2.77
CA PHE A 3 15.42 -0.50 -1.72
C PHE A 3 16.71 -0.73 -0.94
N PHE A 4 17.11 -1.98 -0.73
CA PHE A 4 18.43 -2.31 -0.19
C PHE A 4 19.59 -1.94 -1.13
N SER A 5 19.37 -1.87 -2.45
CA SER A 5 20.39 -1.44 -3.43
C SER A 5 20.65 0.07 -3.37
N ILE A 6 19.61 0.88 -3.15
CA ILE A 6 19.74 2.31 -2.80
C ILE A 6 20.64 2.44 -1.55
N TYR A 7 20.39 1.63 -0.51
CA TYR A 7 21.21 1.67 0.71
C TYR A 7 22.62 1.08 0.55
N ARG A 8 22.83 0.06 -0.29
CA ARG A 8 24.16 -0.51 -0.53
C ARG A 8 25.06 0.47 -1.28
N ASN A 9 24.54 1.21 -2.27
CA ASN A 9 25.31 2.18 -3.03
C ASN A 9 25.50 3.53 -2.33
N HIS A 10 24.63 3.93 -1.38
CA HIS A 10 24.80 5.20 -0.67
C HIS A 10 25.75 5.18 0.52
N SER A 11 26.11 4.00 1.06
CA SER A 11 27.12 3.88 2.11
C SER A 11 28.52 4.38 1.70
N GLY A 12 28.83 4.42 0.40
CA GLY A 12 30.09 4.94 -0.13
C GLY A 12 30.07 6.42 -0.56
N SER A 13 28.91 7.00 -0.84
CA SER A 13 28.81 8.34 -1.46
C SER A 13 28.30 9.43 -0.52
N ALA A 14 27.49 9.09 0.50
CA ALA A 14 27.04 10.07 1.51
C ALA A 14 28.17 10.59 2.40
N ALA A 15 29.28 9.85 2.54
CA ALA A 15 30.47 10.28 3.27
C ALA A 15 31.22 11.44 2.58
N SER A 16 31.10 11.58 1.25
CA SER A 16 31.76 12.64 0.48
C SER A 16 31.04 13.99 0.63
N TYR A 17 29.71 13.99 0.75
CA TYR A 17 28.91 15.22 0.88
C TYR A 17 28.89 15.81 2.29
N LEU A 18 29.17 15.01 3.33
CA LEU A 18 29.26 15.47 4.72
C LEU A 18 30.68 15.89 5.13
N ALA A 19 31.72 15.52 4.38
CA ALA A 19 33.10 15.89 4.67
C ALA A 19 33.40 17.38 4.40
N ASP A 20 32.66 18.03 3.49
CA ASP A 20 32.91 19.43 3.11
C ASP A 20 32.22 20.48 4.01
N ARG A 21 31.42 20.06 5.02
CA ARG A 21 30.72 21.00 5.93
C ARG A 21 31.27 21.11 7.34
N ASN A 22 32.23 20.27 7.74
CA ASN A 22 32.74 20.25 9.13
C ASN A 22 34.11 20.95 9.33
N ALA A 23 34.61 21.68 8.32
CA ALA A 23 35.78 22.54 8.49
C ALA A 23 35.39 23.90 9.07
N GLY A 24 35.02 23.95 10.35
CA GLY A 24 34.94 25.22 11.08
C GLY A 24 33.94 25.27 12.22
N ALA A 25 34.35 24.81 13.41
CA ALA A 25 33.97 25.39 14.71
C ALA A 25 34.60 24.56 15.84
N HIS A 26 35.70 25.04 16.41
CA HIS A 26 36.25 24.56 17.67
C HIS A 26 36.07 25.65 18.74
N ASP A 27 35.78 25.20 19.96
CA ASP A 27 35.92 25.86 21.26
C ASP A 27 34.73 26.64 21.85
N ALA A 28 33.93 25.93 22.65
CA ALA A 28 33.37 26.47 23.90
C ALA A 28 33.12 25.33 24.93
N PRO A 29 33.58 25.46 26.19
CA PRO A 29 33.32 24.49 27.25
C PRO A 29 31.93 24.66 27.91
N PRO A 30 31.34 23.59 28.49
CA PRO A 30 30.01 23.66 29.11
C PRO A 30 30.04 24.24 30.53
N PRO A 31 29.04 25.06 30.95
CA PRO A 31 28.89 25.49 32.33
C PRO A 31 28.09 24.49 33.18
N ALA A 32 28.37 24.56 34.49
CA ALA A 32 28.01 23.61 35.54
C ALA A 32 26.53 23.60 35.97
N ILE A 33 26.11 22.44 36.47
CA ILE A 33 24.81 22.11 37.05
C ILE A 33 24.75 22.57 38.52
N PRO A 34 23.68 23.25 38.99
CA PRO A 34 23.37 23.31 40.42
C PRO A 34 22.23 22.36 40.79
N SER A 35 22.53 21.46 41.72
CA SER A 35 21.61 20.63 42.48
C SER A 35 20.69 21.49 43.35
N LYS A 36 19.39 21.17 43.42
CA LYS A 36 18.55 21.66 44.52
C LYS A 36 17.53 20.62 44.98
N GLU A 37 17.52 20.48 46.31
CA GLU A 37 16.82 19.50 47.12
C GLU A 37 15.29 19.64 47.11
N ILE A 38 14.66 18.46 47.02
CA ILE A 38 13.58 17.91 47.85
C ILE A 38 12.96 18.88 48.87
N MET A 39 11.64 19.09 48.76
CA MET A 39 10.79 19.32 49.93
C MET A 39 9.42 18.65 49.74
N THR A 40 9.15 17.70 50.63
CA THR A 40 7.92 16.93 50.78
C THR A 40 6.88 17.69 51.59
N SER A 41 5.58 17.54 51.28
CA SER A 41 4.59 17.14 52.28
C SER A 41 3.17 16.93 51.70
N PRO A 42 2.32 16.15 52.41
CA PRO A 42 1.11 15.52 51.87
C PRO A 42 -0.20 16.11 52.42
N CYS A 43 -1.30 16.00 51.67
CA CYS A 43 -2.66 16.04 52.22
C CYS A 43 -3.62 15.40 51.20
N SER A 44 -4.06 14.15 51.44
CA SER A 44 -5.38 13.81 51.97
C SER A 44 -6.56 14.07 51.01
N ALA A 45 -7.01 13.00 50.33
CA ALA A 45 -8.41 12.81 49.94
C ALA A 45 -8.64 11.35 49.45
N LYS A 46 -8.47 10.37 50.35
CA LYS A 46 -9.09 9.05 50.19
C LYS A 46 -10.61 9.22 50.37
N ARG A 47 -11.40 8.73 49.40
CA ARG A 47 -12.82 8.27 49.50
C ARG A 47 -13.81 8.77 48.41
N LEU A 48 -13.35 9.32 47.28
CA LEU A 48 -14.23 9.60 46.13
C LEU A 48 -13.78 8.92 44.81
N SER A 49 -12.91 7.90 44.88
CA SER A 49 -12.32 7.26 43.70
C SER A 49 -12.70 5.78 43.53
N GLN A 50 -13.68 5.26 44.28
CA GLN A 50 -14.03 3.83 44.28
C GLN A 50 -15.37 3.49 43.61
N LEU A 51 -16.04 4.44 42.95
CA LEU A 51 -17.31 4.19 42.24
C LEU A 51 -17.29 4.48 40.73
N LEU A 52 -16.11 4.77 40.16
CA LEU A 52 -15.93 5.06 38.72
C LEU A 52 -15.07 4.03 37.96
N CYS A 53 -14.67 2.92 38.60
CA CYS A 53 -13.80 1.89 37.99
C CYS A 53 -14.55 0.69 37.39
N ALA A 54 -15.84 0.80 37.07
CA ALA A 54 -16.65 -0.36 36.66
C ALA A 54 -17.19 -0.32 35.21
N LEU A 55 -16.68 0.53 34.32
CA LEU A 55 -17.14 0.57 32.92
C LEU A 55 -16.03 0.86 31.90
N THR A 56 -14.94 0.12 31.96
CA THR A 56 -13.97 0.05 30.85
C THR A 56 -13.74 -1.42 30.47
N LEU A 57 -14.81 -2.09 30.04
CA LEU A 57 -14.71 -3.23 29.12
C LEU A 57 -14.50 -2.64 27.72
N GLY A 58 -13.32 -2.07 27.50
CA GLY A 58 -12.86 -1.71 26.17
C GLY A 58 -12.61 -3.00 25.40
N LEU A 59 -13.52 -3.31 24.48
CA LEU A 59 -13.42 -4.35 23.47
C LEU A 59 -12.14 -4.17 22.64
N ALA A 60 -11.01 -4.63 23.17
CA ALA A 60 -9.82 -4.87 22.38
C ALA A 60 -9.91 -6.28 21.79
N SER A 61 -10.96 -6.53 21.00
CA SER A 61 -10.94 -7.64 20.05
C SER A 61 -10.01 -7.24 18.91
N GLN A 62 -8.71 -7.51 19.09
CA GLN A 62 -7.80 -7.58 17.96
C GLN A 62 -8.29 -8.75 17.10
N PHE A 63 -9.10 -8.46 16.08
CA PHE A 63 -9.37 -9.43 15.05
C PHE A 63 -8.05 -9.70 14.35
N ALA A 64 -7.41 -10.82 14.70
CA ALA A 64 -6.46 -11.46 13.82
C ALA A 64 -7.25 -11.87 12.58
N LEU A 65 -7.31 -10.97 11.58
CA LEU A 65 -7.88 -11.29 10.29
C LEU A 65 -6.94 -12.31 9.65
N ALA A 66 -7.29 -13.59 9.76
CA ALA A 66 -6.82 -14.58 8.81
C ALA A 66 -7.05 -14.01 7.40
N ALA A 67 -6.08 -14.17 6.50
CA ALA A 67 -6.17 -13.70 5.13
C ALA A 67 -7.54 -14.11 4.58
N THR A 68 -8.39 -13.11 4.30
CA THR A 68 -9.80 -13.37 4.00
C THR A 68 -9.83 -14.11 2.67
N GLU A 69 -10.31 -15.35 2.66
CA GLU A 69 -10.54 -16.06 1.42
C GLU A 69 -11.46 -15.21 0.52
N TRP A 70 -11.14 -15.14 -0.75
CA TRP A 70 -11.94 -14.50 -1.77
C TRP A 70 -11.99 -15.40 -3.00
N GLN A 71 -12.81 -15.07 -3.98
CA GLN A 71 -12.92 -15.87 -5.19
C GLN A 71 -12.79 -15.00 -6.42
N LEU A 72 -12.16 -15.55 -7.44
CA LEU A 72 -11.84 -14.87 -8.69
C LEU A 72 -12.30 -15.70 -9.87
N ASN A 73 -13.03 -15.06 -10.78
CA ASN A 73 -13.36 -15.63 -12.07
C ASN A 73 -12.86 -14.70 -13.19
N PRO A 74 -11.70 -15.00 -13.79
CA PRO A 74 -11.15 -14.19 -14.87
C PRO A 74 -12.08 -14.07 -16.08
N ALA A 75 -12.98 -15.04 -16.30
CA ALA A 75 -13.90 -15.03 -17.43
C ALA A 75 -15.11 -14.10 -17.24
N GLY A 76 -15.39 -13.65 -16.02
CA GLY A 76 -16.52 -12.76 -15.72
C GLY A 76 -17.91 -13.39 -15.81
N ASN A 77 -18.01 -14.73 -15.82
CA ASN A 77 -19.28 -15.43 -16.04
C ASN A 77 -20.03 -15.81 -14.74
N GLY A 78 -19.66 -15.20 -13.60
CA GLY A 78 -20.33 -15.40 -12.31
C GLY A 78 -19.61 -16.39 -11.39
N LEU A 79 -20.24 -16.72 -10.26
CA LEU A 79 -19.60 -17.52 -9.20
C LEU A 79 -19.25 -18.96 -9.63
N GLY A 80 -20.01 -19.54 -10.57
CA GLY A 80 -19.86 -20.95 -10.96
C GLY A 80 -18.51 -21.33 -11.57
N GLY A 81 -17.71 -20.36 -12.02
CA GLY A 81 -16.34 -20.54 -12.52
C GLY A 81 -15.26 -19.91 -11.63
N ALA A 82 -15.61 -19.45 -10.43
CA ALA A 82 -14.67 -18.76 -9.56
C ALA A 82 -13.74 -19.74 -8.83
N SER A 83 -12.46 -19.38 -8.75
CA SER A 83 -11.45 -20.09 -7.94
C SER A 83 -11.30 -19.41 -6.60
N ARG A 84 -11.26 -20.19 -5.51
CA ARG A 84 -10.99 -19.69 -4.15
C ARG A 84 -9.50 -19.38 -3.99
N LEU A 85 -9.21 -18.22 -3.42
CA LEU A 85 -7.85 -17.68 -3.25
C LEU A 85 -7.70 -17.11 -1.85
N SER A 86 -6.58 -17.42 -1.21
CA SER A 86 -6.09 -16.70 -0.03
C SER A 86 -5.13 -15.57 -0.42
N ALA A 87 -4.45 -15.74 -1.55
CA ALA A 87 -3.59 -14.78 -2.21
C ALA A 87 -3.51 -15.12 -3.71
N LEU A 88 -3.28 -14.12 -4.55
CA LEU A 88 -3.03 -14.26 -5.98
C LEU A 88 -1.59 -13.86 -6.25
N ASP A 89 -0.78 -14.78 -6.78
CA ASP A 89 0.59 -14.46 -7.18
C ASP A 89 0.57 -13.44 -8.32
N VAL A 90 1.47 -12.46 -8.25
CA VAL A 90 1.61 -11.42 -9.27
C VAL A 90 3.08 -11.23 -9.62
N GLY A 91 3.34 -10.86 -10.87
CA GLY A 91 4.67 -10.47 -11.31
C GLY A 91 4.62 -9.49 -12.47
N GLY A 92 5.68 -8.72 -12.64
CA GLY A 92 5.83 -7.84 -13.81
C GLY A 92 6.92 -6.81 -13.60
N VAL A 93 6.70 -5.61 -14.10
CA VAL A 93 7.75 -4.59 -14.25
C VAL A 93 7.26 -3.21 -13.84
N GLY A 94 8.20 -2.37 -13.44
CA GLY A 94 7.94 -0.99 -13.06
C GLY A 94 9.08 -0.04 -13.38
N TYR A 95 8.79 1.25 -13.30
CA TYR A 95 9.73 2.34 -13.42
C TYR A 95 9.50 3.29 -12.25
N VAL A 96 10.56 3.49 -11.45
CA VAL A 96 10.55 4.34 -10.27
C VAL A 96 11.32 5.62 -10.57
N GLN A 97 10.72 6.75 -10.25
CA GLN A 97 11.34 8.07 -10.24
C GLN A 97 11.41 8.59 -8.81
N ILE A 98 12.59 8.98 -8.36
CA ILE A 98 12.85 9.60 -7.07
C ILE A 98 13.09 11.10 -7.28
N LEU A 99 12.36 11.89 -6.51
CA LEU A 99 12.40 13.34 -6.51
C LEU A 99 12.92 13.78 -5.13
N PRO A 100 14.23 14.08 -5.00
CA PRO A 100 14.82 14.52 -3.73
C PRO A 100 14.10 15.77 -3.20
N SER A 101 13.90 15.83 -1.88
CA SER A 101 13.32 17.02 -1.25
C SER A 101 14.33 18.16 -1.24
N SER A 102 13.85 19.37 -1.59
CA SER A 102 14.65 20.60 -1.50
C SER A 102 14.76 21.14 -0.07
N THR A 103 13.95 20.63 0.86
CA THR A 103 13.85 21.11 2.25
C THR A 103 14.33 20.09 3.28
N ASP A 104 14.39 18.81 2.91
CA ASP A 104 14.93 17.73 3.72
C ASP A 104 15.93 16.93 2.87
N PRO A 105 17.24 17.07 3.09
CA PRO A 105 18.25 16.37 2.27
C PRO A 105 18.20 14.85 2.42
N THR A 106 17.47 14.34 3.43
CA THR A 106 17.29 12.91 3.67
C THR A 106 15.98 12.40 3.10
N GLY A 107 15.04 13.29 2.78
CA GLY A 107 13.70 12.96 2.30
C GLY A 107 13.61 12.97 0.78
N PHE A 108 12.69 12.16 0.25
CA PHE A 108 12.35 12.19 -1.17
C PHE A 108 10.87 11.89 -1.37
N ASN A 109 10.32 12.39 -2.47
CA ASN A 109 9.09 11.87 -3.05
C ASN A 109 9.43 10.85 -4.13
N PHE A 110 8.51 9.95 -4.44
CA PHE A 110 8.65 9.06 -5.56
C PHE A 110 7.35 8.92 -6.34
N ILE A 111 7.50 8.57 -7.61
CA ILE A 111 6.44 8.17 -8.52
C ILE A 111 6.86 6.84 -9.12
N GLU A 112 5.94 5.88 -9.15
CA GLU A 112 6.19 4.57 -9.77
C GLU A 112 5.04 4.23 -10.71
N HIS A 113 5.40 3.86 -11.93
CA HIS A 113 4.48 3.35 -12.95
C HIS A 113 4.84 1.91 -13.25
N GLY A 114 3.86 1.05 -13.46
CA GLY A 114 4.17 -0.32 -13.81
C GLY A 114 2.97 -1.15 -14.25
N ALA A 115 3.31 -2.35 -14.70
CA ALA A 115 2.39 -3.32 -15.23
C ALA A 115 2.66 -4.68 -14.59
N TYR A 116 1.61 -5.37 -14.15
CA TYR A 116 1.68 -6.72 -13.58
C TYR A 116 0.71 -7.66 -14.27
N GLN A 117 1.01 -8.95 -14.14
CA GLN A 117 0.18 -10.07 -14.53
C GLN A 117 -0.08 -10.95 -13.31
N ALA A 118 -1.28 -11.51 -13.22
CA ALA A 118 -1.61 -12.55 -12.27
C ALA A 118 -1.07 -13.89 -12.75
N LEU A 119 -0.39 -14.59 -11.86
CA LEU A 119 0.33 -15.81 -12.17
C LEU A 119 -0.23 -16.97 -11.34
N GLN A 120 -0.04 -18.18 -11.85
CA GLN A 120 -0.21 -19.39 -11.07
C GLN A 120 0.93 -19.54 -10.07
N SER A 121 0.86 -20.56 -9.22
CA SER A 121 1.86 -20.82 -8.17
C SER A 121 3.27 -21.11 -8.71
N ASP A 122 3.40 -21.41 -10.00
CA ASP A 122 4.69 -21.55 -10.69
C ASP A 122 5.39 -20.20 -10.98
N LYS A 123 4.67 -19.09 -10.79
CA LYS A 123 5.13 -17.71 -11.02
C LYS A 123 5.56 -17.43 -12.46
N SER A 124 5.01 -18.17 -13.42
CA SER A 124 5.29 -17.99 -14.84
C SER A 124 4.07 -18.15 -15.73
N THR A 125 3.14 -19.03 -15.36
CA THR A 125 1.95 -19.28 -16.16
C THR A 125 0.85 -18.29 -15.77
N PRO A 126 0.18 -17.64 -16.72
CA PRO A 126 -0.94 -16.75 -16.42
C PRO A 126 -2.07 -17.45 -15.65
N PHE A 127 -2.75 -16.71 -14.77
CA PHE A 127 -3.82 -17.26 -13.94
C PHE A 127 -5.17 -17.33 -14.68
N GLY A 128 -5.69 -18.55 -14.84
CA GLY A 128 -7.07 -18.80 -15.28
C GLY A 128 -7.30 -18.70 -16.80
N ALA A 129 -8.57 -18.56 -17.21
CA ALA A 129 -8.99 -18.66 -18.61
C ALA A 129 -8.90 -17.34 -19.40
N GLN A 130 -8.63 -16.24 -18.70
CA GLN A 130 -8.32 -14.93 -19.26
C GLN A 130 -7.13 -14.40 -18.48
N ASP A 131 -6.26 -13.68 -19.17
CA ASP A 131 -5.12 -13.04 -18.56
C ASP A 131 -5.61 -11.90 -17.66
N LEU A 132 -5.16 -11.89 -16.41
CA LEU A 132 -5.48 -10.81 -15.48
C LEU A 132 -4.28 -9.90 -15.33
N THR A 133 -4.43 -8.69 -15.82
CA THR A 133 -3.35 -7.73 -15.90
C THR A 133 -3.69 -6.47 -15.11
N ILE A 134 -2.65 -5.81 -14.61
CA ILE A 134 -2.77 -4.61 -13.80
C ILE A 134 -1.90 -3.54 -14.44
N THR A 135 -2.44 -2.33 -14.54
CA THR A 135 -1.62 -1.11 -14.66
C THR A 135 -1.73 -0.31 -13.38
N TYR A 136 -0.63 0.28 -12.94
CA TYR A 136 -0.64 1.12 -11.76
C TYR A 136 0.23 2.37 -11.92
N THR A 137 -0.14 3.39 -11.16
CA THR A 137 0.65 4.59 -10.93
C THR A 137 0.50 4.96 -9.47
N VAL A 138 1.60 4.97 -8.74
CA VAL A 138 1.60 5.23 -7.29
C VAL A 138 2.59 6.32 -6.94
N MET A 139 2.27 7.07 -5.90
CA MET A 139 3.09 8.17 -5.41
C MET A 139 3.24 8.06 -3.91
N GLY A 140 4.39 8.48 -3.42
CA GLY A 140 4.68 8.44 -2.00
C GLY A 140 5.91 9.25 -1.64
N HIS A 141 6.35 9.06 -0.40
CA HIS A 141 7.56 9.63 0.13
C HIS A 141 8.40 8.56 0.82
N GLY A 142 9.67 8.87 1.05
CA GLY A 142 10.59 8.01 1.78
C GLY A 142 11.78 8.78 2.30
N SER A 143 12.73 8.04 2.89
CA SER A 143 13.99 8.60 3.38
C SER A 143 15.18 7.78 2.88
N LEU A 144 16.23 8.49 2.46
CA LEU A 144 17.53 7.93 2.11
C LEU A 144 18.30 7.43 3.34
N LEU A 145 17.87 7.79 4.55
CA LEU A 145 18.47 7.33 5.82
C LEU A 145 17.61 6.33 6.59
N ASN A 146 16.29 6.38 6.43
CA ASN A 146 15.37 5.38 6.99
C ASN A 146 14.53 4.67 5.91
N PRO A 147 14.81 3.39 5.57
CA PRO A 147 14.07 2.67 4.53
C PRO A 147 12.61 2.39 4.94
N PHE A 148 12.32 2.33 6.25
CA PHE A 148 10.96 2.13 6.77
C PHE A 148 10.13 3.42 6.76
N ALA A 149 10.70 4.56 6.37
CA ALA A 149 9.95 5.78 6.14
C ALA A 149 9.21 5.78 4.78
N LEU A 150 9.37 4.72 3.98
CA LEU A 150 8.63 4.56 2.73
C LEU A 150 7.13 4.50 3.02
N SER A 151 6.36 5.41 2.44
CA SER A 151 4.92 5.46 2.57
C SER A 151 4.26 5.90 1.27
N PHE A 152 3.18 5.20 0.89
CA PHE A 152 2.34 5.57 -0.24
C PHE A 152 1.28 6.58 0.20
N THR A 153 1.06 7.59 -0.63
CA THR A 153 0.15 8.71 -0.33
C THR A 153 -1.03 8.78 -1.28
N SER A 154 -0.84 8.38 -2.53
CA SER A 154 -1.87 8.38 -3.56
C SER A 154 -1.50 7.45 -4.70
N GLY A 155 -2.46 7.18 -5.58
CA GLY A 155 -2.23 6.41 -6.78
C GLY A 155 -3.50 5.76 -7.29
N SER A 156 -3.37 5.08 -8.43
CA SER A 156 -4.41 4.29 -9.05
C SER A 156 -3.86 2.92 -9.45
N ILE A 157 -4.67 1.89 -9.25
CA ILE A 157 -4.43 0.53 -9.73
C ILE A 157 -5.66 0.13 -10.55
N ASN A 158 -5.47 -0.25 -11.80
CA ASN A 158 -6.54 -0.70 -12.69
C ASN A 158 -6.32 -2.17 -13.00
N LEU A 159 -7.35 -2.99 -12.81
CA LEU A 159 -7.33 -4.42 -13.07
C LEU A 159 -8.12 -4.71 -14.35
N TYR A 160 -7.53 -5.50 -15.24
CA TYR A 160 -8.07 -5.86 -16.53
C TYR A 160 -8.19 -7.38 -16.66
N ALA A 161 -9.16 -7.82 -17.45
CA ALA A 161 -9.29 -9.19 -17.93
C ALA A 161 -9.13 -9.18 -19.44
N ASP A 162 -8.08 -9.81 -19.94
CA ASP A 162 -7.73 -9.89 -21.35
C ASP A 162 -7.84 -11.35 -21.87
N ARG A 163 -8.25 -11.49 -23.12
CA ARG A 163 -8.39 -12.81 -23.76
C ARG A 163 -7.15 -13.23 -24.56
N ASN A 164 -6.23 -12.30 -24.82
CA ASN A 164 -5.15 -12.50 -25.79
C ASN A 164 -3.81 -12.95 -25.17
N PHE A 165 -3.68 -12.96 -23.84
CA PHE A 165 -2.50 -13.44 -23.11
C PHE A 165 -1.19 -12.85 -23.66
N ASP A 166 -1.19 -11.55 -23.94
CA ASP A 166 -0.10 -10.84 -24.58
C ASP A 166 0.63 -9.87 -23.64
N PHE A 167 0.59 -10.14 -22.34
CA PHE A 167 1.45 -9.44 -21.37
C PHE A 167 2.93 -9.51 -21.78
N ALA A 168 3.67 -8.43 -21.55
CA ALA A 168 5.02 -8.22 -22.09
C ALA A 168 5.05 -8.19 -23.63
N SER A 169 4.10 -7.46 -24.23
CA SER A 169 4.09 -7.09 -25.65
C SER A 169 3.88 -5.57 -25.83
N THR A 170 3.81 -5.13 -27.09
CA THR A 170 3.49 -3.75 -27.48
C THR A 170 1.98 -3.50 -27.64
N THR A 171 1.13 -4.47 -27.30
CA THR A 171 -0.34 -4.30 -27.41
C THR A 171 -0.86 -3.54 -26.20
N GLY A 172 -1.07 -2.23 -26.34
CA GLY A 172 -1.36 -1.37 -25.18
C GLY A 172 -0.11 -1.21 -24.31
N SER A 173 -0.28 -0.75 -23.07
CA SER A 173 0.80 -0.50 -22.13
C SER A 173 1.39 -1.82 -21.61
N TYR A 174 2.44 -2.32 -22.28
CA TYR A 174 3.12 -3.58 -21.93
C TYR A 174 2.21 -4.83 -21.97
N GLY A 175 1.13 -4.80 -22.78
CA GLY A 175 0.13 -5.88 -22.81
C GLY A 175 -0.85 -5.87 -21.63
N ALA A 176 -0.88 -4.81 -20.81
CA ALA A 176 -1.60 -4.83 -19.53
C ALA A 176 -2.95 -4.08 -19.49
N ASP A 177 -3.28 -3.27 -20.50
CA ASP A 177 -4.49 -2.43 -20.51
C ASP A 177 -5.34 -2.55 -21.79
N ASN A 178 -5.07 -3.55 -22.62
CA ASN A 178 -5.81 -3.88 -23.84
C ASN A 178 -7.07 -4.74 -23.61
N GLY A 179 -7.27 -5.22 -22.38
CA GLY A 179 -8.44 -6.03 -21.97
C GLY A 179 -9.65 -5.22 -21.50
N ASN A 180 -10.65 -5.91 -20.95
CA ASN A 180 -11.77 -5.27 -20.28
C ASN A 180 -11.37 -4.85 -18.86
N ARG A 181 -11.53 -3.58 -18.50
CA ARG A 181 -11.23 -3.11 -17.14
C ARG A 181 -12.32 -3.60 -16.18
N ILE A 182 -11.95 -4.45 -15.22
CA ILE A 182 -12.88 -5.11 -14.29
C ILE A 182 -12.91 -4.49 -12.89
N ALA A 183 -11.90 -3.71 -12.51
CA ALA A 183 -11.90 -2.94 -11.27
C ALA A 183 -10.90 -1.78 -11.37
N SER A 184 -11.15 -0.73 -10.57
CA SER A 184 -10.19 0.36 -10.34
C SER A 184 -10.07 0.60 -8.84
N PHE A 185 -8.86 0.85 -8.36
CA PHE A 185 -8.57 1.08 -6.95
C PHE A 185 -7.77 2.37 -6.79
N SER A 186 -8.07 3.13 -5.74
CA SER A 186 -7.31 4.30 -5.31
C SER A 186 -6.42 3.94 -4.13
N VAL A 187 -5.12 4.20 -4.27
CA VAL A 187 -4.14 3.95 -3.21
C VAL A 187 -4.28 5.00 -2.12
N PHE A 188 -4.31 4.55 -0.87
CA PHE A 188 -4.41 5.44 0.30
C PHE A 188 -3.32 5.19 1.35
N GLY A 189 -2.51 4.15 1.19
CA GLY A 189 -1.49 3.80 2.17
C GLY A 189 -0.63 2.62 1.76
N GLY A 190 0.24 2.23 2.69
CA GLY A 190 1.24 1.19 2.48
C GLY A 190 2.64 1.66 2.89
N GLY A 191 3.62 0.80 2.71
CA GLY A 191 5.02 1.07 3.04
C GLY A 191 5.88 -0.20 3.05
N LEU A 192 7.13 -0.05 3.49
CA LEU A 192 8.06 -1.17 3.65
C LEU A 192 7.86 -1.86 5.00
N ASN A 193 7.68 -3.18 5.00
CA ASN A 193 7.61 -3.95 6.25
C ASN A 193 8.97 -4.53 6.66
N ALA A 194 9.04 -5.08 7.88
CA ALA A 194 10.26 -5.68 8.45
C ALA A 194 10.85 -6.84 7.62
N ASN A 195 10.04 -7.50 6.79
CA ASN A 195 10.46 -8.60 5.92
C ASN A 195 10.99 -8.10 4.57
N GLY A 196 11.06 -6.79 4.35
CA GLY A 196 11.51 -6.18 3.10
C GLY A 196 10.48 -6.23 1.98
N MET A 197 9.21 -6.54 2.29
CA MET A 197 8.10 -6.48 1.35
C MET A 197 7.50 -5.08 1.36
N VAL A 198 7.31 -4.51 0.18
CA VAL A 198 6.58 -3.27 -0.02
C VAL A 198 5.09 -3.62 -0.10
N SER A 199 4.30 -3.06 0.81
CA SER A 199 2.85 -3.20 0.80
C SER A 199 2.20 -1.94 0.24
N VAL A 200 1.22 -2.10 -0.63
CA VAL A 200 0.34 -1.05 -1.15
C VAL A 200 -1.10 -1.38 -0.75
N GLN A 201 -1.78 -0.42 -0.16
CA GLN A 201 -3.16 -0.54 0.28
C GLN A 201 -4.04 0.39 -0.56
N ALA A 202 -5.08 -0.18 -1.15
CA ALA A 202 -5.96 0.54 -2.06
C ALA A 202 -7.43 0.18 -1.81
N ASN A 203 -8.32 1.14 -2.02
CA ASN A 203 -9.76 0.94 -1.95
C ASN A 203 -10.35 1.00 -3.35
N ALA A 204 -11.31 0.13 -3.66
CA ALA A 204 -12.00 0.17 -4.92
C ALA A 204 -12.72 1.51 -5.10
N VAL A 205 -12.59 2.08 -6.29
CA VAL A 205 -13.35 3.26 -6.67
C VAL A 205 -14.82 2.86 -6.76
N ALA A 206 -15.71 3.64 -6.15
CA ALA A 206 -17.13 3.32 -6.10
C ALA A 206 -17.71 3.06 -7.51
N GLY A 207 -18.38 1.92 -7.68
CA GLY A 207 -18.97 1.50 -8.96
C GLY A 207 -17.98 1.03 -10.02
N SER A 208 -16.68 0.95 -9.72
CA SER A 208 -15.67 0.51 -10.70
C SER A 208 -15.49 -1.01 -10.80
N VAL A 209 -15.94 -1.77 -9.79
CA VAL A 209 -15.85 -3.23 -9.76
C VAL A 209 -16.98 -3.80 -10.61
N LEU A 210 -16.63 -4.54 -11.67
CA LEU A 210 -17.59 -5.21 -12.53
C LEU A 210 -18.09 -6.50 -11.89
N ALA A 211 -19.41 -6.71 -12.02
CA ALA A 211 -20.06 -7.94 -11.55
C ALA A 211 -19.55 -9.16 -12.31
N GLY A 212 -19.55 -10.31 -11.64
CA GLY A 212 -19.19 -11.60 -12.23
C GLY A 212 -17.71 -11.98 -12.15
N TYR A 213 -16.84 -11.10 -11.65
CA TYR A 213 -15.39 -11.32 -11.59
C TYR A 213 -14.86 -11.59 -10.19
N LEU A 214 -15.20 -10.74 -9.22
CA LEU A 214 -14.63 -10.75 -7.87
C LEU A 214 -15.71 -11.09 -6.84
N PHE A 215 -15.44 -12.06 -5.96
CA PHE A 215 -16.39 -12.52 -4.96
C PHE A 215 -15.74 -12.60 -3.57
N ALA A 216 -16.53 -12.36 -2.53
CA ALA A 216 -16.10 -12.60 -1.16
C ALA A 216 -16.08 -14.11 -0.83
N ALA A 217 -15.56 -14.49 0.34
CA ALA A 217 -15.52 -15.87 0.84
C ALA A 217 -16.89 -16.58 0.78
N ASP A 218 -17.97 -15.84 1.06
CA ASP A 218 -19.36 -16.30 1.06
C ASP A 218 -19.96 -16.45 -0.36
N GLY A 219 -19.19 -16.10 -1.40
CA GLY A 219 -19.63 -16.12 -2.80
C GLY A 219 -20.43 -14.90 -3.23
N SER A 220 -20.61 -13.90 -2.35
CA SER A 220 -21.26 -12.64 -2.73
C SER A 220 -20.38 -11.84 -3.69
N ASP A 221 -21.01 -11.28 -4.72
CA ASP A 221 -20.33 -10.46 -5.73
C ASP A 221 -19.85 -9.13 -5.12
N LEU A 222 -18.55 -8.85 -5.25
CA LEU A 222 -17.91 -7.66 -4.71
C LEU A 222 -18.33 -6.38 -5.44
N ALA A 223 -18.88 -6.47 -6.66
CA ALA A 223 -19.47 -5.32 -7.36
C ALA A 223 -20.67 -4.71 -6.61
N LYS A 224 -21.27 -5.47 -5.68
CA LYS A 224 -22.40 -5.02 -4.85
C LYS A 224 -21.98 -4.49 -3.49
N ARG A 225 -20.67 -4.43 -3.20
CA ARG A 225 -20.12 -3.96 -1.93
C ARG A 225 -19.67 -2.51 -2.08
N ASN A 226 -19.91 -1.70 -1.05
CA ASN A 226 -19.51 -0.29 -1.03
C ASN A 226 -18.03 -0.10 -0.67
N ASN A 227 -17.39 -1.11 -0.08
CA ASN A 227 -16.00 -1.04 0.37
C ASN A 227 -15.27 -2.35 0.05
N VAL A 228 -14.35 -2.29 -0.90
CA VAL A 228 -13.54 -3.41 -1.35
C VAL A 228 -12.08 -2.99 -1.28
N LEU A 229 -11.31 -3.61 -0.39
CA LEU A 229 -9.90 -3.33 -0.24
C LEU A 229 -9.06 -4.31 -1.05
N MET A 230 -8.02 -3.77 -1.68
CA MET A 230 -6.91 -4.52 -2.24
C MET A 230 -5.67 -4.26 -1.40
N ASN A 231 -4.97 -5.33 -1.01
CA ASN A 231 -3.60 -5.24 -0.51
C ASN A 231 -2.69 -5.96 -1.49
N LEU A 232 -1.69 -5.24 -1.97
CA LEU A 232 -0.64 -5.74 -2.84
C LEU A 232 0.67 -5.77 -2.04
N GLY A 233 1.34 -6.92 -1.99
CA GLY A 233 2.65 -7.08 -1.38
C GLY A 233 3.67 -7.50 -2.42
N VAL A 234 4.71 -6.69 -2.65
CA VAL A 234 5.72 -6.93 -3.70
C VAL A 234 7.14 -6.85 -3.16
N PHE A 235 8.03 -7.62 -3.78
CA PHE A 235 9.47 -7.54 -3.56
C PHE A 235 10.14 -6.91 -4.76
N ASN A 236 10.48 -5.62 -4.64
CA ASN A 236 11.08 -4.93 -5.76
C ASN A 236 12.54 -5.34 -5.94
N GLN A 237 12.90 -5.65 -7.19
CA GLN A 237 14.26 -5.96 -7.60
C GLN A 237 14.62 -5.09 -8.79
N GLN A 238 15.71 -4.33 -8.66
CA GLN A 238 16.20 -3.53 -9.78
C GLN A 238 16.57 -4.49 -10.92
N THR A 239 16.15 -4.17 -12.14
CA THR A 239 16.38 -5.00 -13.32
C THR A 239 17.20 -4.23 -14.36
N THR A 240 17.85 -4.95 -15.27
CA THR A 240 18.36 -4.35 -16.50
C THR A 240 17.18 -4.16 -17.44
N PRO A 241 16.88 -2.92 -17.87
CA PRO A 241 15.74 -2.67 -18.75
C PRO A 241 16.03 -3.21 -20.16
N ASP A 242 15.05 -3.93 -20.71
CA ASP A 242 15.00 -4.23 -22.14
C ASP A 242 14.29 -3.11 -22.91
N SER A 243 14.35 -3.17 -24.24
CA SER A 243 13.75 -2.14 -25.10
C SER A 243 12.23 -2.03 -24.95
N LEU A 244 11.55 -3.13 -24.61
CA LEU A 244 10.10 -3.14 -24.47
C LEU A 244 9.67 -2.45 -23.17
N LEU A 245 10.33 -2.75 -22.06
CA LEU A 245 10.09 -2.10 -20.77
C LEU A 245 10.32 -0.59 -20.90
N VAL A 246 11.41 -0.17 -21.56
CA VAL A 246 11.67 1.25 -21.81
C VAL A 246 10.56 1.87 -22.65
N ALA A 247 10.22 1.28 -23.81
CA ALA A 247 9.23 1.85 -24.71
C ALA A 247 7.85 1.98 -24.06
N GLU A 248 7.36 0.91 -23.44
CA GLU A 248 5.98 0.85 -22.95
C GLU A 248 5.83 1.46 -21.55
N VAL A 249 6.75 1.21 -20.63
CA VAL A 249 6.61 1.64 -19.23
C VAL A 249 7.29 2.99 -18.99
N VAL A 250 8.55 3.14 -19.40
CA VAL A 250 9.30 4.40 -19.15
C VAL A 250 8.80 5.52 -20.05
N CYS A 251 8.67 5.26 -21.35
CA CYS A 251 8.26 6.29 -22.31
C CYS A 251 6.74 6.37 -22.43
N GLY A 252 6.05 5.23 -22.51
CA GLY A 252 4.58 5.17 -22.62
C GLY A 252 3.88 5.56 -21.32
N MET A 253 3.87 4.68 -20.33
CA MET A 253 3.10 4.87 -19.10
C MET A 253 3.56 6.07 -18.26
N ALA A 254 4.87 6.23 -18.06
CA ALA A 254 5.41 7.32 -17.26
C ALA A 254 5.56 8.64 -18.04
N GLY A 255 5.41 8.61 -19.37
CA GLY A 255 5.55 9.79 -20.21
C GLY A 255 6.94 10.43 -20.16
N SER A 256 7.99 9.67 -19.83
CA SER A 256 9.35 10.20 -19.76
C SER A 256 9.84 10.63 -21.14
N THR A 257 10.48 11.80 -21.22
CA THR A 257 11.09 12.32 -22.45
C THR A 257 12.62 12.24 -22.43
N GLY A 258 13.19 11.58 -21.41
CA GLY A 258 14.63 11.51 -21.17
C GLY A 258 15.35 10.42 -21.96
N ALA A 259 16.48 9.97 -21.40
CA ALA A 259 17.21 8.84 -21.93
C ALA A 259 16.30 7.59 -22.01
N GLY A 260 16.45 6.80 -23.08
CA GLY A 260 15.52 5.73 -23.45
C GLY A 260 14.44 6.16 -24.45
N CYS A 261 13.96 7.40 -24.32
CA CYS A 261 12.79 7.89 -25.04
C CYS A 261 13.13 8.91 -26.15
N ASN A 262 14.35 9.44 -26.14
CA ASN A 262 14.85 10.43 -27.10
C ASN A 262 15.92 9.87 -28.07
N GLY A 263 15.98 8.55 -28.23
CA GLY A 263 16.98 7.86 -29.05
C GLY A 263 18.33 7.61 -28.38
N THR A 264 18.54 8.08 -27.13
CA THR A 264 19.70 7.68 -26.32
C THR A 264 19.37 6.44 -25.48
N PRO A 265 20.35 5.58 -25.14
CA PRO A 265 20.08 4.40 -24.30
C PRO A 265 19.61 4.77 -22.90
N PHE A 266 18.60 4.05 -22.38
CA PHE A 266 18.22 4.16 -20.97
C PHE A 266 19.26 3.47 -20.08
N VAL A 267 19.67 4.14 -19.01
CA VAL A 267 20.55 3.56 -17.98
C VAL A 267 19.95 3.88 -16.62
N ASN A 268 19.84 2.85 -15.76
CA ASN A 268 19.40 3.03 -14.39
C ASN A 268 20.29 4.05 -13.66
N THR A 269 19.67 4.98 -12.95
CA THR A 269 20.34 5.96 -12.10
C THR A 269 19.79 5.87 -10.67
N PRO A 270 20.44 6.47 -9.66
CA PRO A 270 19.88 6.55 -8.32
C PRO A 270 18.50 7.22 -8.24
N PHE A 271 18.13 8.06 -9.22
CA PHE A 271 16.88 8.82 -9.22
C PHE A 271 15.83 8.30 -10.21
N ALA A 272 16.20 7.38 -11.09
CA ALA A 272 15.32 6.85 -12.12
C ALA A 272 15.81 5.45 -12.49
N TYR A 273 15.05 4.43 -12.14
CA TYR A 273 15.45 3.04 -12.38
C TYR A 273 14.24 2.14 -12.61
N THR A 274 14.49 1.02 -13.27
CA THR A 274 13.47 0.02 -13.57
C THR A 274 13.55 -1.14 -12.60
N VAL A 275 12.40 -1.72 -12.32
CA VAL A 275 12.23 -2.83 -11.39
C VAL A 275 11.50 -3.99 -12.07
N LYS A 276 11.81 -5.19 -11.61
CA LYS A 276 11.03 -6.39 -11.85
C LYS A 276 10.53 -6.86 -10.50
N ASP A 277 9.22 -6.95 -10.38
CA ASP A 277 8.56 -7.20 -9.11
C ASP A 277 7.85 -8.55 -9.15
N GLY A 278 7.82 -9.18 -7.99
CA GLY A 278 7.08 -10.41 -7.75
C GLY A 278 6.49 -10.36 -6.35
N GLY A 279 5.29 -10.90 -6.20
CA GLY A 279 4.55 -10.74 -4.97
C GLY A 279 3.18 -11.39 -5.01
N TYR A 280 2.27 -10.87 -4.21
CA TYR A 280 0.91 -11.34 -4.14
C TYR A 280 -0.10 -10.21 -3.90
N ALA A 281 -1.32 -10.41 -4.38
CA ALA A 281 -2.46 -9.56 -4.14
C ALA A 281 -3.53 -10.29 -3.32
N THR A 282 -4.21 -9.55 -2.47
CA THR A 282 -5.39 -10.02 -1.73
C THR A 282 -6.51 -9.00 -1.89
N ILE A 283 -7.75 -9.49 -1.97
CA ILE A 283 -8.94 -8.65 -2.06
C ILE A 283 -9.88 -9.04 -0.93
N SER A 284 -10.46 -8.06 -0.26
CA SER A 284 -11.40 -8.29 0.83
C SER A 284 -12.53 -7.28 0.80
N ALA A 285 -13.74 -7.72 1.12
CA ALA A 285 -14.81 -6.81 1.49
C ALA A 285 -14.56 -6.35 2.92
N VAL A 286 -14.50 -5.04 3.15
CA VAL A 286 -14.48 -4.52 4.52
C VAL A 286 -15.92 -4.45 5.00
N PRO A 287 -16.26 -5.12 6.11
CA PRO A 287 -17.56 -4.93 6.74
C PRO A 287 -17.72 -3.44 7.02
N GLU A 288 -18.82 -2.85 6.53
CA GLU A 288 -19.16 -1.49 6.94
C GLU A 288 -19.22 -1.49 8.47
N PRO A 289 -18.58 -0.52 9.14
CA PRO A 289 -18.58 -0.51 10.59
C PRO A 289 -20.03 -0.47 11.05
N GLU A 290 -20.45 -1.54 11.74
CA GLU A 290 -21.73 -1.64 12.45
C GLU A 290 -21.89 -0.57 13.55
N MET A 291 -21.00 0.42 13.61
CA MET A 291 -21.11 1.58 14.46
C MET A 291 -22.45 2.30 14.28
N VAL A 292 -23.07 2.29 13.10
CA VAL A 292 -24.43 2.85 12.93
C VAL A 292 -25.48 2.00 13.64
N SER A 293 -25.42 0.67 13.52
CA SER A 293 -26.31 -0.27 14.20
C SER A 293 -26.09 -0.27 15.72
N MET A 294 -24.85 -0.19 16.19
CA MET A 294 -24.49 -0.12 17.60
C MET A 294 -24.82 1.25 18.23
N LEU A 295 -24.65 2.36 17.48
CA LEU A 295 -25.09 3.68 17.92
C LEU A 295 -26.62 3.74 18.04
N LEU A 296 -27.34 3.20 17.06
CA LEU A 296 -28.81 3.13 17.10
C LEU A 296 -29.31 2.18 18.20
N ALA A 297 -28.67 1.03 18.40
CA ALA A 297 -28.99 0.13 19.50
C ALA A 297 -28.69 0.78 20.87
N GLY A 298 -27.57 1.50 20.98
CA GLY A 298 -27.20 2.25 22.18
C GLY A 298 -28.19 3.37 22.52
N LEU A 299 -28.63 4.14 21.52
CA LEU A 299 -29.66 5.17 21.68
C LEU A 299 -31.04 4.56 22.01
N GLY A 300 -31.36 3.40 21.43
CA GLY A 300 -32.55 2.62 21.76
C GLY A 300 -32.61 2.22 23.23
N LEU A 301 -31.51 1.72 23.79
CA LEU A 301 -31.44 1.31 25.20
C LEU A 301 -31.56 2.50 26.17
N ILE A 302 -31.01 3.68 25.82
CA ILE A 302 -31.16 4.90 26.63
C ILE A 302 -32.62 5.33 26.71
N SER A 303 -33.37 5.24 25.60
CA SER A 303 -34.78 5.61 25.57
C SER A 303 -35.69 4.66 26.38
N VAL A 304 -35.36 3.37 26.45
CA VAL A 304 -36.08 2.38 27.28
C VAL A 304 -35.81 2.59 28.77
N VAL A 305 -34.57 2.89 29.18
CA VAL A 305 -34.22 3.15 30.58
C VAL A 305 -34.82 4.48 31.05
N ALA A 306 -34.83 5.52 30.20
CA ALA A 306 -35.47 6.81 30.52
C ALA A 306 -36.99 6.69 30.70
N ARG A 307 -37.67 5.83 29.91
CA ARG A 307 -39.10 5.55 30.09
C ARG A 307 -39.41 4.82 31.39
N ARG A 308 -38.59 3.84 31.79
CA ARG A 308 -38.79 3.11 33.06
C ARG A 308 -38.67 4.01 34.29
N ARG A 309 -37.85 5.06 34.24
CA ARG A 309 -37.73 6.04 35.33
C ARG A 309 -38.93 6.98 35.48
N ARG A 310 -39.75 7.16 34.43
CA ARG A 310 -40.98 7.98 34.50
C ARG A 310 -42.22 7.20 34.95
N ALA A 311 -42.18 5.87 34.98
CA ALA A 311 -43.30 5.03 35.37
C ALA A 311 -43.32 4.67 36.87
N VAL A 312 -42.40 5.22 37.68
CA VAL A 312 -42.28 4.97 39.13
C VAL A 312 -42.46 6.27 39.93
N VAL A 313 -43.22 7.24 39.39
CA VAL A 313 -43.69 8.43 40.12
C VAL A 313 -45.20 8.43 40.11
#